data_AF-A0A846UZU8-F1
#
_entry.id   AF-A0A846UZU8-F1
#
_cell.length_a   1.000
_cell.length_b   1.000
_cell.length_c   1.000
_cell.angle_alpha   90.00
_cell.angle_beta   90.00
_cell.angle_gamma   90.00
#
_symmetry.space_group_name_H-M   'P 1'
#
loop_
_entity.id
_entity.type
_entity.pdbx_description
1 polymer ?
#
loop_
_entity_poly.entity_id
_entity_poly.type
_entity_poly.pdbx_seq_one_letter_code
_entity_poly.pdbx_strand_id
1 'polypeptide(L)'
;MKAAFRADASFQLGSGHVMRCLALARALREEGASCRFVCRELPGHLGARIAAEGFELALLPADGEAAAMDERGDAEATIEALRGSVDVLIVDHYALDARWEQALQPHAGKLVAIDDLADRPHLAQMLIDQNAGRRAERYAGLVSTDCRVLAGPRYAMLRPEFRQRREASLARRAQAPLHRIVISMGGGDPADATSLALEGLSRSLLPAACRITVVLGAQAASKERVRELAARSPWPCEVLEDVGDMAALLADCDLAIGAAGVSALERCCLGLPSLLVILADNQRPGAQALVRQGAAMLLGGPENLPDAIPAAMQDLLAPDAWRAMSAAAADICDGLGLQRVRICIEDLALRPSSSHEATVRPMRPDDLDAVLSWRNHPDVRRHMYTTHEIGIAEHRAWYERSAADPRRHLLIVEQAGQPLGFVHFTEAATDDVADWGFYAVPGAPPGTGRRLGAAALDHAFGTLGLRKVRGQALLSNERSQAMHRALGFTGEALPEPGHPVDSVGFGLTARQWRERAPVSR
;
A
#
# COMPACT_ATOMS: atom_id res chain seq x y z
N MET A 1 -2.73 -3.08 -16.48
CA MET A 1 -3.91 -2.67 -15.70
C MET A 1 -4.24 -1.22 -16.02
N LYS A 2 -5.51 -0.86 -16.17
CA LYS A 2 -6.02 0.51 -16.26
C LYS A 2 -6.58 0.91 -14.90
N ALA A 3 -5.96 1.88 -14.25
CA ALA A 3 -6.39 2.45 -12.97
C ALA A 3 -6.90 3.88 -13.16
N ALA A 4 -7.98 4.23 -12.46
CA ALA A 4 -8.43 5.62 -12.35
C ALA A 4 -8.46 6.06 -10.89
N PHE A 5 -8.20 7.35 -10.66
CA PHE A 5 -8.20 7.98 -9.35
C PHE A 5 -9.22 9.12 -9.34
N ARG A 6 -10.20 9.08 -8.43
CA ARG A 6 -11.09 10.21 -8.13
C ARG A 6 -10.64 10.83 -6.82
N ALA A 7 -9.97 11.97 -6.90
CA ALA A 7 -9.47 12.71 -5.73
C ALA A 7 -9.38 14.21 -6.05
N ASP A 8 -9.67 15.06 -5.06
CA ASP A 8 -9.60 16.51 -5.22
C ASP A 8 -8.57 17.15 -4.31
N ALA A 9 -8.10 18.32 -4.74
CA ALA A 9 -7.31 19.22 -3.94
C ALA A 9 -7.85 20.63 -4.15
N SER A 10 -7.84 21.43 -3.09
CA SER A 10 -8.18 22.85 -3.12
C SER A 10 -7.48 23.57 -1.97
N PHE A 11 -7.61 24.90 -1.90
CA PHE A 11 -7.12 25.65 -0.74
C PHE A 11 -7.77 25.19 0.57
N GLN A 12 -9.05 24.78 0.53
CA GLN A 12 -9.80 24.33 1.69
C GLN A 12 -9.57 22.83 2.00
N LEU A 13 -9.59 21.97 0.99
CA LEU A 13 -9.38 20.52 1.14
C LEU A 13 -7.91 20.17 1.44
N GLY A 14 -6.99 21.06 1.05
CA GLY A 14 -5.57 20.81 1.05
C GLY A 14 -5.15 19.85 -0.08
N SER A 15 -3.88 19.44 -0.05
CA SER A 15 -3.26 18.61 -1.08
C SER A 15 -3.20 17.12 -0.75
N GLY A 16 -3.62 16.71 0.45
CA GLY A 16 -3.36 15.38 1.01
C GLY A 16 -3.86 14.23 0.13
N HIS A 17 -5.13 14.31 -0.31
CA HIS A 17 -5.79 13.28 -1.13
C HIS A 17 -5.04 13.05 -2.45
N VAL A 18 -4.82 14.10 -3.23
CA VAL A 18 -4.10 14.00 -4.49
C VAL A 18 -2.65 13.54 -4.30
N MET A 19 -1.95 14.01 -3.27
CA MET A 19 -0.55 13.63 -3.04
C MET A 19 -0.38 12.15 -2.68
N ARG A 20 -1.27 11.57 -1.86
CA ARG A 20 -1.22 10.12 -1.55
C ARG A 20 -1.67 9.27 -2.75
N CYS A 21 -2.64 9.73 -3.52
CA CYS A 21 -3.02 9.10 -4.79
C CYS A 21 -1.90 9.15 -5.83
N LEU A 22 -1.13 10.25 -5.93
CA LEU A 22 0.04 10.34 -6.80
C LEU A 22 1.12 9.33 -6.40
N ALA A 23 1.39 9.16 -5.10
CA ALA A 23 2.34 8.15 -4.62
C ALA A 23 1.90 6.74 -5.05
N LEU A 24 0.60 6.42 -4.90
CA LEU A 24 0.04 5.14 -5.34
C LEU A 24 0.07 4.96 -6.86
N ALA A 25 -0.28 6.00 -7.63
CA ALA A 25 -0.27 5.97 -9.09
C ALA A 25 1.15 5.73 -9.64
N ARG A 26 2.18 6.34 -9.05
CA ARG A 26 3.59 6.08 -9.40
C ARG A 26 3.94 4.61 -9.16
N ALA A 27 3.60 4.10 -7.98
CA ALA A 27 3.91 2.72 -7.59
C ALA A 27 3.21 1.70 -8.51
N LEU A 28 1.97 1.96 -8.94
CA LEU A 28 1.26 1.11 -9.91
C LEU A 28 1.83 1.24 -11.33
N ARG A 29 2.23 2.44 -11.75
CA ARG A 29 2.86 2.68 -13.06
C ARG A 29 4.19 1.96 -13.20
N GLU A 30 4.98 1.86 -12.13
CA GLU A 30 6.23 1.07 -12.09
C GLU A 30 5.99 -0.42 -12.44
N GLU A 31 4.79 -0.94 -12.20
CA GLU A 31 4.37 -2.31 -12.52
C GLU A 31 3.58 -2.38 -13.85
N GLY A 32 3.64 -1.32 -14.65
CA GLY A 32 3.04 -1.24 -15.98
C GLY A 32 1.56 -0.87 -16.02
N ALA A 33 1.01 -0.30 -14.94
CA ALA A 33 -0.36 0.24 -14.98
C ALA A 33 -0.42 1.58 -15.75
N SER A 34 -1.48 1.76 -16.54
CA SER A 34 -1.88 3.09 -17.03
C SER A 34 -2.79 3.73 -15.99
N CYS A 35 -2.50 4.98 -15.59
CA CYS A 35 -3.20 5.68 -14.54
C CYS A 35 -3.80 7.00 -15.07
N ARG A 36 -5.10 7.20 -14.80
CA ARG A 36 -5.82 8.46 -15.05
C ARG A 36 -6.33 9.08 -13.76
N PHE A 37 -6.23 10.40 -13.65
CA PHE A 37 -6.85 11.17 -12.59
C PHE A 37 -8.11 11.87 -13.08
N VAL A 38 -9.13 11.86 -12.23
CA VAL A 38 -10.36 12.64 -12.34
C VAL A 38 -10.40 13.57 -11.14
N CYS A 39 -10.12 14.85 -11.40
CA CYS A 39 -10.07 15.89 -10.39
C CYS A 39 -11.05 17.01 -10.75
N ARG A 40 -11.55 17.73 -9.77
CA ARG A 40 -12.35 18.93 -9.97
C ARG A 40 -11.46 20.15 -10.12
N GLU A 41 -11.84 21.08 -10.99
CA GLU A 41 -11.15 22.35 -11.23
C GLU A 41 -11.44 23.38 -10.12
N LEU A 42 -11.11 23.02 -8.87
CA LEU A 42 -11.22 23.91 -7.71
C LEU A 42 -10.02 24.84 -7.61
N PRO A 43 -10.15 26.05 -7.03
CA PRO A 43 -8.99 26.87 -6.69
C PRO A 43 -8.00 26.10 -5.81
N GLY A 44 -6.74 26.02 -6.25
CA GLY A 44 -5.70 25.22 -5.58
C GLY A 44 -5.65 23.75 -5.99
N HIS A 45 -6.39 23.34 -7.03
CA HIS A 45 -6.24 22.01 -7.61
C HIS A 45 -4.81 21.72 -8.08
N LEU A 46 -4.44 20.44 -8.10
CA LEU A 46 -3.09 19.99 -8.46
C LEU A 46 -2.99 19.42 -9.89
N GLY A 47 -3.88 19.86 -10.79
CA GLY A 47 -3.94 19.34 -12.17
C GLY A 47 -2.63 19.51 -12.94
N ALA A 48 -2.02 20.69 -12.87
CA ALA A 48 -0.72 20.95 -13.52
C ALA A 48 0.39 20.02 -13.02
N ARG A 49 0.39 19.69 -11.72
CA ARG A 49 1.34 18.76 -11.13
C ARG A 49 1.13 17.33 -11.62
N ILE A 50 -0.12 16.86 -11.64
CA ILE A 50 -0.49 15.53 -12.16
C ILE A 50 -0.03 15.38 -13.62
N ALA A 51 -0.31 16.38 -14.45
CA ALA A 51 0.09 16.39 -15.85
C ALA A 51 1.62 16.44 -16.04
N ALA A 52 2.33 17.24 -15.23
CA ALA A 52 3.79 17.33 -15.27
C ALA A 52 4.49 16.00 -14.92
N GLU A 53 3.83 15.14 -14.13
CA GLU A 53 4.31 13.80 -13.82
C GLU A 53 3.96 12.74 -14.88
N GLY A 54 3.30 13.14 -15.97
CA GLY A 54 2.97 12.29 -17.11
C GLY A 54 1.75 11.39 -16.89
N PHE A 55 0.86 11.74 -15.96
CA PHE A 55 -0.41 11.04 -15.78
C PHE A 55 -1.51 11.66 -16.65
N GLU A 56 -2.44 10.82 -17.12
CA GLU A 56 -3.64 11.32 -17.79
C GLU A 56 -4.52 12.06 -16.77
N LEU A 57 -5.10 13.19 -17.17
CA LEU A 57 -5.93 14.03 -16.31
C LEU A 57 -7.22 14.42 -17.03
N ALA A 58 -8.33 14.28 -16.33
CA ALA A 58 -9.61 14.89 -16.66
C ALA A 58 -9.99 15.87 -15.54
N LEU A 59 -10.27 17.12 -15.91
CA LEU A 59 -10.78 18.13 -15.00
C LEU A 59 -12.30 18.21 -15.13
N LEU A 60 -13.00 17.98 -14.02
CA LEU A 60 -14.43 18.18 -13.89
C LEU A 60 -14.71 19.66 -13.61
N PRO A 61 -15.77 20.25 -14.20
CA PRO A 61 -16.13 21.63 -13.94
C PRO A 61 -16.46 21.84 -12.45
N ALA A 62 -16.17 23.04 -11.95
CA ALA A 62 -16.49 23.44 -10.59
C ALA A 62 -17.66 24.45 -10.59
N ASP A 63 -18.69 24.19 -9.81
CA ASP A 63 -19.80 25.14 -9.56
C ASP A 63 -19.50 26.05 -8.35
N GLY A 64 -18.21 26.40 -8.14
CA GLY A 64 -17.71 27.16 -6.99
C GLY A 64 -17.37 26.32 -5.74
N GLU A 65 -16.58 26.88 -4.81
CA GLU A 65 -16.11 26.18 -3.60
C GLU A 65 -17.20 25.89 -2.56
N ALA A 66 -18.31 26.66 -2.57
CA ALA A 66 -19.36 26.62 -1.55
C ALA A 66 -20.58 25.75 -1.94
N ALA A 67 -20.59 25.18 -3.15
CA ALA A 67 -21.68 24.31 -3.56
C ALA A 67 -21.55 22.94 -2.87
N ALA A 68 -22.63 22.50 -2.23
CA ALA A 68 -22.71 21.12 -1.75
C ALA A 68 -22.52 20.17 -2.94
N MET A 69 -21.63 19.19 -2.81
CA MET A 69 -21.32 18.31 -3.92
C MET A 69 -22.52 17.44 -4.26
N ASP A 70 -23.03 17.59 -5.49
CA ASP A 70 -24.00 16.67 -6.05
C ASP A 70 -23.31 15.35 -6.41
N GLU A 71 -23.42 14.35 -5.54
CA GLU A 71 -22.84 13.02 -5.78
C GLU A 71 -23.31 12.40 -7.09
N ARG A 72 -24.56 12.65 -7.52
CA ARG A 72 -25.07 12.08 -8.77
C ARG A 72 -24.41 12.76 -9.96
N GLY A 73 -24.38 14.09 -9.97
CA GLY A 73 -23.67 14.86 -10.99
C GLY A 73 -22.17 14.53 -11.03
N ASP A 74 -21.51 14.35 -9.88
CA ASP A 74 -20.11 13.91 -9.81
C ASP A 74 -19.92 12.51 -10.40
N ALA A 75 -20.83 11.57 -10.12
CA ALA A 75 -20.79 10.23 -10.69
C ALA A 75 -20.93 10.26 -12.22
N GLU A 76 -21.91 10.98 -12.75
CA GLU A 76 -22.14 11.14 -14.19
C GLU A 76 -20.91 11.77 -14.89
N ALA A 77 -20.37 12.84 -14.32
CA ALA A 77 -19.18 13.50 -14.85
C ALA A 77 -17.92 12.62 -14.75
N THR A 78 -17.78 11.85 -13.67
CA THR A 78 -16.67 10.90 -13.51
C THR A 78 -16.76 9.78 -14.56
N ILE A 79 -17.95 9.21 -14.77
CA ILE A 79 -18.18 8.15 -15.77
C ILE A 79 -17.76 8.63 -17.17
N GLU A 80 -18.14 9.85 -17.55
CA GLU A 80 -17.73 10.46 -18.81
C GLU A 80 -16.20 10.62 -18.89
N ALA A 81 -15.59 11.12 -17.82
CA ALA A 81 -14.14 11.32 -17.71
C ALA A 81 -13.32 10.01 -17.77
N LEU A 82 -13.89 8.86 -17.40
CA LEU A 82 -13.22 7.56 -17.50
C LEU A 82 -12.99 7.12 -18.96
N ARG A 83 -13.78 7.61 -19.93
CA ARG A 83 -13.70 7.22 -21.36
C ARG A 83 -13.68 5.70 -21.57
N GLY A 84 -14.59 4.99 -20.91
CA GLY A 84 -14.71 3.53 -20.94
C GLY A 84 -14.55 2.92 -19.55
N SER A 85 -14.43 1.59 -19.50
CA SER A 85 -14.21 0.88 -18.24
C SER A 85 -12.74 0.86 -17.81
N VAL A 86 -12.52 0.84 -16.51
CA VAL A 86 -11.22 0.69 -15.87
C VAL A 86 -11.17 -0.61 -15.06
N ASP A 87 -9.97 -1.16 -14.88
CA ASP A 87 -9.80 -2.38 -14.08
C ASP A 87 -10.00 -2.07 -12.59
N VAL A 88 -9.50 -0.90 -12.14
CA VAL A 88 -9.64 -0.43 -10.76
C VAL A 88 -9.96 1.07 -10.75
N LEU A 89 -10.99 1.46 -9.99
CA LEU A 89 -11.27 2.85 -9.64
C LEU A 89 -10.98 3.07 -8.16
N ILE A 90 -10.02 3.95 -7.88
CA ILE A 90 -9.62 4.37 -6.53
C ILE A 90 -10.27 5.71 -6.24
N VAL A 91 -11.07 5.79 -5.18
CA VAL A 91 -11.72 7.03 -4.72
C VAL A 91 -11.13 7.48 -3.38
N ASP A 92 -10.84 8.77 -3.29
CA ASP A 92 -10.30 9.41 -2.10
C ASP A 92 -10.96 10.77 -1.90
N HIS A 93 -12.14 10.75 -1.30
CA HIS A 93 -12.97 11.93 -1.14
C HIS A 93 -13.94 11.79 0.04
N TYR A 94 -14.06 12.85 0.87
CA TYR A 94 -14.90 12.83 2.07
C TYR A 94 -16.41 12.71 1.77
N ALA A 95 -16.87 13.31 0.68
CA ALA A 95 -18.28 13.39 0.33
C ALA A 95 -18.76 12.31 -0.67
N LEU A 96 -17.93 11.33 -1.03
CA LEU A 96 -18.32 10.23 -1.91
C LEU A 96 -18.50 8.94 -1.09
N ASP A 97 -19.67 8.31 -1.23
CA ASP A 97 -20.07 7.12 -0.47
C ASP A 97 -20.60 5.98 -1.37
N ALA A 98 -21.18 4.95 -0.74
CA ALA A 98 -21.82 3.82 -1.40
C ALA A 98 -22.75 4.18 -2.57
N ARG A 99 -23.46 5.31 -2.54
CA ARG A 99 -24.39 5.73 -3.61
C ARG A 99 -23.64 6.14 -4.86
N TRP A 100 -22.57 6.92 -4.71
CA TRP A 100 -21.66 7.24 -5.81
C TRP A 100 -20.97 5.98 -6.34
N GLU A 101 -20.48 5.13 -5.43
CA GLU A 101 -19.81 3.89 -5.80
C GLU A 101 -20.73 2.95 -6.59
N GLN A 102 -22.01 2.87 -6.22
CA GLN A 102 -23.03 2.09 -6.94
C GLN A 102 -23.17 2.54 -8.40
N ALA A 103 -23.17 3.85 -8.66
CA ALA A 103 -23.25 4.38 -10.01
C ALA A 103 -22.01 4.03 -10.85
N LEU A 104 -20.84 3.91 -10.21
CA LEU A 104 -19.56 3.64 -10.88
C LEU A 104 -19.26 2.15 -11.05
N GLN A 105 -19.93 1.25 -10.32
CA GLN A 105 -19.73 -0.21 -10.41
C GLN A 105 -19.75 -0.76 -11.86
N PRO A 106 -20.66 -0.35 -12.76
CA PRO A 106 -20.66 -0.84 -14.14
C PRO A 106 -19.43 -0.42 -14.96
N HIS A 107 -18.70 0.61 -14.52
CA HIS A 107 -17.57 1.22 -15.21
C HIS A 107 -16.21 0.88 -14.58
N ALA A 108 -16.20 0.23 -13.42
CA ALA A 108 -14.99 -0.17 -12.71
C ALA A 108 -15.02 -1.67 -12.39
N GLY A 109 -14.01 -2.41 -12.85
CA GLY A 109 -13.87 -3.83 -12.54
C GLY A 109 -13.78 -4.09 -11.03
N LYS A 110 -13.09 -3.19 -10.33
CA LYS A 110 -12.97 -3.14 -8.86
C LYS A 110 -13.01 -1.70 -8.36
N LEU A 111 -13.57 -1.51 -7.17
CA LEU A 111 -13.62 -0.24 -6.43
C LEU A 111 -12.73 -0.33 -5.19
N VAL A 112 -11.91 0.70 -4.99
CA VAL A 112 -11.06 0.89 -3.81
C VAL A 112 -11.37 2.25 -3.19
N ALA A 113 -11.75 2.27 -1.92
CA ALA A 113 -11.98 3.51 -1.19
C ALA A 113 -10.81 3.81 -0.25
N ILE A 114 -10.32 5.05 -0.24
CA ILE A 114 -9.46 5.59 0.81
C ILE A 114 -10.35 6.40 1.73
N ASP A 115 -10.50 5.96 2.98
CA ASP A 115 -11.37 6.59 3.95
C ASP A 115 -10.65 6.73 5.30
N ASP A 116 -10.77 7.89 5.93
CA ASP A 116 -10.21 8.19 7.24
C ASP A 116 -11.27 8.68 8.24
N LEU A 117 -12.55 8.71 7.85
CA LEU A 117 -13.67 9.14 8.69
C LEU A 117 -14.35 7.96 9.40
N ALA A 118 -14.57 6.85 8.70
CA ALA A 118 -15.29 5.67 9.16
C ALA A 118 -16.68 5.99 9.73
N ASP A 119 -17.45 6.76 8.95
CA ASP A 119 -18.76 7.31 9.31
C ASP A 119 -19.85 7.09 8.25
N ARG A 120 -19.50 6.54 7.08
CA ARG A 120 -20.41 6.31 5.94
C ARG A 120 -20.19 4.93 5.31
N PRO A 121 -21.22 4.37 4.65
CA PRO A 121 -21.10 3.07 4.01
C PRO A 121 -20.31 3.16 2.70
N HIS A 122 -19.60 2.06 2.37
CA HIS A 122 -18.90 1.85 1.11
C HIS A 122 -19.23 0.47 0.52
N LEU A 123 -19.46 0.42 -0.79
CA LEU A 123 -19.57 -0.77 -1.64
C LEU A 123 -18.21 -1.21 -2.24
N ALA A 124 -17.12 -0.49 -1.94
CA ALA A 124 -15.77 -0.83 -2.38
C ALA A 124 -15.39 -2.27 -1.99
N GLN A 125 -14.65 -2.96 -2.87
CA GLN A 125 -14.11 -4.31 -2.56
C GLN A 125 -12.84 -4.24 -1.72
N MET A 126 -12.24 -3.05 -1.61
CA MET A 126 -11.16 -2.77 -0.69
C MET A 126 -11.32 -1.39 -0.11
N LEU A 127 -11.05 -1.27 1.19
CA LEU A 127 -11.00 -0.01 1.90
C LEU A 127 -9.62 0.19 2.52
N ILE A 128 -9.08 1.40 2.44
CA ILE A 128 -7.77 1.76 3.00
C ILE A 128 -7.98 2.87 4.01
N ASP A 129 -7.63 2.61 5.27
CA ASP A 129 -7.52 3.63 6.30
C ASP A 129 -6.15 3.51 6.99
N GLN A 130 -5.27 4.45 6.71
CA GLN A 130 -3.90 4.45 7.20
C GLN A 130 -3.71 5.05 8.60
N ASN A 131 -4.77 5.57 9.23
CA ASN A 131 -4.63 6.35 10.45
C ASN A 131 -4.16 5.49 11.64
N ALA A 132 -3.34 6.12 12.48
CA ALA A 132 -2.87 5.52 13.73
C ALA A 132 -4.06 5.09 14.60
N GLY A 133 -4.02 3.87 15.13
CA GLY A 133 -5.08 3.31 15.96
C GLY A 133 -6.31 2.82 15.19
N ARG A 134 -6.36 2.94 13.85
CA ARG A 134 -7.44 2.33 13.08
C ARG A 134 -7.32 0.81 13.05
N ARG A 135 -8.46 0.14 13.19
CA ARG A 135 -8.61 -1.31 13.06
C ARG A 135 -9.77 -1.62 12.12
N ALA A 136 -9.73 -2.77 11.46
CA ALA A 136 -10.71 -3.16 10.44
C ALA A 136 -12.15 -3.22 10.99
N GLU A 137 -12.31 -3.58 12.26
CA GLU A 137 -13.60 -3.71 12.95
C GLU A 137 -14.36 -2.40 13.06
N ARG A 138 -13.67 -1.26 12.91
CA ARG A 138 -14.34 0.05 12.87
C ARG A 138 -15.25 0.19 11.66
N TYR A 139 -15.00 -0.58 10.60
CA TYR A 139 -15.80 -0.61 9.38
C TYR A 139 -16.87 -1.70 9.39
N ALA A 140 -17.04 -2.43 10.49
CA ALA A 140 -18.12 -3.41 10.63
C ALA A 140 -19.48 -2.73 10.43
N GLY A 141 -20.26 -3.20 9.47
CA GLY A 141 -21.56 -2.60 9.09
C GLY A 141 -21.47 -1.38 8.17
N LEU A 142 -20.27 -0.86 7.89
CA LEU A 142 -20.03 0.18 6.88
C LEU A 142 -19.58 -0.39 5.54
N VAL A 143 -19.06 -1.61 5.51
CA VAL A 143 -18.66 -2.30 4.28
C VAL A 143 -19.22 -3.73 4.24
N SER A 144 -19.28 -4.31 3.04
CA SER A 144 -19.58 -5.74 2.86
C SER A 144 -18.59 -6.62 3.61
N THR A 145 -19.01 -7.83 4.02
CA THR A 145 -18.12 -8.85 4.61
C THR A 145 -17.00 -9.28 3.69
N ASP A 146 -17.18 -9.11 2.37
CA ASP A 146 -16.18 -9.44 1.36
C ASP A 146 -15.22 -8.27 1.07
N CYS A 147 -15.46 -7.09 1.68
CA CYS A 147 -14.57 -5.96 1.55
C CYS A 147 -13.26 -6.20 2.30
N ARG A 148 -12.13 -6.06 1.61
CA ARG A 148 -10.81 -6.12 2.22
C ARG A 148 -10.46 -4.78 2.87
N VAL A 149 -10.50 -4.72 4.19
CA VAL A 149 -10.13 -3.52 4.95
C VAL A 149 -8.65 -3.53 5.32
N LEU A 150 -7.89 -2.56 4.80
CA LEU A 150 -6.49 -2.29 5.09
C LEU A 150 -6.39 -1.16 6.11
N ALA A 151 -6.42 -1.53 7.40
CA ALA A 151 -6.44 -0.58 8.50
C ALA A 151 -5.08 -0.41 9.21
N GLY A 152 -4.73 0.83 9.52
CA GLY A 152 -3.62 1.23 10.36
C GLY A 152 -2.35 1.64 9.61
N PRO A 153 -1.35 2.16 10.35
CA PRO A 153 -0.16 2.82 9.79
C PRO A 153 0.78 1.87 9.03
N ARG A 154 0.61 0.55 9.19
CA ARG A 154 1.26 -0.46 8.33
C ARG A 154 0.88 -0.33 6.85
N TYR A 155 -0.21 0.36 6.53
CA TYR A 155 -0.68 0.64 5.16
C TYR A 155 -0.51 2.10 4.75
N ALA A 156 0.27 2.89 5.51
CA ALA A 156 0.52 4.29 5.19
C ALA A 156 1.16 4.44 3.80
N MET A 157 0.48 5.19 2.93
CA MET A 157 0.92 5.49 1.56
C MET A 157 1.86 6.70 1.56
N LEU A 158 3.02 6.53 2.18
CA LEU A 158 4.05 7.55 2.23
C LEU A 158 4.82 7.59 0.91
N ARG A 159 5.38 8.76 0.58
CA ARG A 159 6.26 8.89 -0.59
C ARG A 159 7.54 8.06 -0.38
N PRO A 160 8.12 7.45 -1.45
CA PRO A 160 9.24 6.52 -1.32
C PRO A 160 10.49 7.08 -0.61
N GLU A 161 10.72 8.39 -0.69
CA GLU A 161 11.85 9.09 -0.11
C GLU A 161 11.89 8.89 1.43
N PHE A 162 10.75 8.80 2.10
CA PHE A 162 10.69 8.52 3.54
C PHE A 162 11.27 7.14 3.87
N ARG A 163 10.88 6.11 3.10
CA ARG A 163 11.41 4.76 3.29
C ARG A 163 12.91 4.70 2.96
N GLN A 164 13.35 5.40 1.92
CA GLN A 164 14.76 5.46 1.54
C GLN A 164 15.63 6.12 2.60
N ARG A 165 15.11 7.14 3.31
CA ARG A 165 15.84 7.87 4.37
C ARG A 165 15.75 7.22 5.75
N ARG A 166 14.79 6.30 5.97
CA ARG A 166 14.46 5.73 7.29
C ARG A 166 15.68 5.18 8.02
N GLU A 167 16.44 4.28 7.39
CA GLU A 167 17.56 3.60 8.06
C GLU A 167 18.63 4.59 8.56
N ALA A 168 19.03 5.53 7.70
CA ALA A 168 19.97 6.59 8.07
C ALA A 168 19.41 7.50 9.18
N SER A 169 18.11 7.84 9.12
CA SER A 169 17.48 8.66 10.16
C SER A 169 17.46 7.96 11.52
N LEU A 170 17.10 6.68 11.56
CA LEU A 170 17.09 5.90 12.81
C LEU A 170 18.50 5.76 13.40
N ALA A 171 19.50 5.46 12.57
CA ALA A 171 20.89 5.33 13.00
C ALA A 171 21.41 6.64 13.62
N ARG A 172 21.11 7.78 12.98
CA ARG A 172 21.45 9.11 13.50
C ARG A 172 20.81 9.36 14.87
N ARG A 173 19.53 9.03 15.03
CA ARG A 173 18.74 9.34 16.25
C ARG A 173 19.17 8.58 17.49
N ALA A 174 19.84 7.43 17.33
CA ALA A 174 20.37 6.68 18.46
C ALA A 174 21.33 7.52 19.35
N GLN A 175 22.01 8.51 18.76
CA GLN A 175 23.03 9.31 19.44
C GLN A 175 22.83 10.82 19.29
N ALA A 176 21.83 11.28 18.53
CA ALA A 176 21.67 12.70 18.21
C ALA A 176 21.22 13.53 19.45
N PRO A 177 21.95 14.60 19.82
CA PRO A 177 21.45 15.61 20.74
C PRO A 177 20.38 16.48 20.07
N LEU A 178 19.55 17.15 20.88
CA LEU A 178 18.57 18.12 20.38
C LEU A 178 19.27 19.39 19.88
N HIS A 179 19.49 19.50 18.56
CA HIS A 179 20.07 20.68 17.92
C HIS A 179 19.18 21.28 16.83
N ARG A 180 18.26 20.52 16.24
CA ARG A 180 17.46 20.94 15.10
C ARG A 180 15.99 20.67 15.36
N ILE A 181 15.21 21.75 15.44
CA ILE A 181 13.76 21.69 15.61
C ILE A 181 13.13 22.15 14.30
N VAL A 182 12.15 21.40 13.80
CA VAL A 182 11.34 21.79 12.65
C VAL A 182 9.92 22.12 13.07
N ILE A 183 9.38 23.22 12.57
CA ILE A 183 7.95 23.54 12.63
C ILE A 183 7.37 23.34 11.23
N SER A 184 6.38 22.46 11.10
CA SER A 184 5.67 22.25 9.83
C SER A 184 4.23 21.78 10.03
N MET A 185 3.27 22.61 9.62
CA MET A 185 1.83 22.35 9.75
C MET A 185 1.21 21.73 8.48
N GLY A 186 2.03 21.44 7.46
CA GLY A 186 1.56 21.01 6.14
C GLY A 186 1.30 22.18 5.19
N GLY A 187 0.54 21.93 4.12
CA GLY A 187 0.47 22.85 2.98
C GLY A 187 -0.42 24.09 3.14
N GLY A 188 -1.46 24.03 3.99
CA GLY A 188 -2.49 25.08 4.07
C GLY A 188 -2.36 26.02 5.27
N ASP A 189 -2.14 25.48 6.47
CA ASP A 189 -2.08 26.20 7.76
C ASP A 189 -3.02 27.42 7.89
N PRO A 190 -4.34 27.27 7.67
CA PRO A 190 -5.28 28.40 7.67
C PRO A 190 -5.45 29.04 9.05
N ALA A 191 -5.14 28.32 10.13
CA ALA A 191 -5.24 28.79 11.51
C ALA A 191 -3.97 29.52 12.00
N ASP A 192 -2.97 29.71 11.12
CA ASP A 192 -1.67 30.31 11.47
C ASP A 192 -0.99 29.60 12.66
N ALA A 193 -1.15 28.27 12.73
CA ALA A 193 -0.59 27.47 13.79
C ALA A 193 0.95 27.49 13.78
N THR A 194 1.56 27.74 12.61
CA THR A 194 3.01 27.92 12.47
C THR A 194 3.52 29.14 13.26
N SER A 195 2.84 30.29 13.18
CA SER A 195 3.24 31.47 13.95
C SER A 195 3.09 31.23 15.45
N LEU A 196 1.97 30.64 15.87
CA LEU A 196 1.69 30.34 17.28
C LEU A 196 2.71 29.34 17.86
N ALA A 197 3.12 28.35 17.08
CA ALA A 197 4.18 27.41 17.46
C ALA A 197 5.54 28.11 17.63
N LEU A 198 5.89 29.01 16.71
CA LEU A 198 7.14 29.77 16.77
C LEU A 198 7.17 30.74 17.95
N GLU A 199 6.03 31.36 18.28
CA GLU A 199 5.86 32.18 19.50
C GLU A 199 6.12 31.35 20.77
N GLY A 200 5.55 30.14 20.86
CA GLY A 200 5.77 29.23 22.00
C GLY A 200 7.22 28.77 22.13
N LEU A 201 7.87 28.40 21.01
CA LEU A 201 9.29 28.04 21.01
C LEU A 201 10.20 29.21 21.39
N SER A 202 9.86 30.43 20.97
CA SER A 202 10.61 31.63 21.34
C SER A 202 10.55 31.94 22.84
N ARG A 203 9.54 31.44 23.56
CA ARG A 203 9.42 31.54 25.02
C ARG A 203 10.05 30.35 25.77
N SER A 204 10.51 29.33 25.05
CA SER A 204 11.04 28.10 25.63
C SER A 204 12.54 28.20 25.91
N LEU A 205 13.01 27.51 26.95
CA LEU A 205 14.44 27.33 27.22
C LEU A 205 14.95 26.15 26.38
N LEU A 206 15.81 26.44 25.41
CA LEU A 206 16.42 25.43 24.53
C LEU A 206 17.93 25.31 24.81
N PRO A 207 18.55 24.17 24.47
CA PRO A 207 20.00 24.07 24.39
C PRO A 207 20.62 25.15 23.49
N ALA A 208 21.75 25.73 23.88
CA ALA A 208 22.38 26.84 23.14
C ALA A 208 22.71 26.54 21.67
N ALA A 209 22.91 25.26 21.33
CA ALA A 209 23.18 24.81 19.96
C ALA A 209 21.92 24.61 19.11
N CYS A 210 20.71 24.81 19.66
CA CYS A 210 19.47 24.63 18.93
C CYS A 210 19.29 25.64 17.80
N ARG A 211 18.77 25.16 16.68
CA ARG A 211 18.36 25.92 15.51
C ARG A 211 16.94 25.49 15.12
N ILE A 212 16.14 26.47 14.72
CA ILE A 212 14.74 26.27 14.33
C ILE A 212 14.65 26.42 12.80
N THR A 213 13.99 25.47 12.16
CA THR A 213 13.61 25.56 10.75
C THR A 213 12.09 25.57 10.65
N VAL A 214 11.53 26.60 10.06
CA VAL A 214 10.09 26.74 9.85
C VAL A 214 9.80 26.47 8.38
N VAL A 215 8.95 25.48 8.11
CA VAL A 215 8.58 25.11 6.73
C VAL A 215 7.15 25.53 6.46
N LEU A 216 7.00 26.42 5.49
CA LEU A 216 5.70 26.91 5.02
C LEU A 216 5.35 26.30 3.66
N GLY A 217 4.06 25.95 3.50
CA GLY A 217 3.52 25.63 2.19
C GLY A 217 3.52 26.84 1.27
N ALA A 218 3.58 26.61 -0.04
CA ALA A 218 3.48 27.68 -1.04
C ALA A 218 2.23 28.57 -0.87
N GLN A 219 1.16 28.00 -0.29
CA GLN A 219 -0.16 28.59 -0.10
C GLN A 219 -0.37 29.24 1.27
N ALA A 220 0.62 29.20 2.18
CA ALA A 220 0.45 29.72 3.53
C ALA A 220 0.20 31.24 3.50
N ALA A 221 -0.88 31.69 4.14
CA ALA A 221 -1.25 33.11 4.22
C ALA A 221 -0.38 33.90 5.22
N SER A 222 0.31 33.23 6.14
CA SER A 222 1.04 33.86 7.26
C SER A 222 2.54 34.04 7.03
N LYS A 223 3.02 33.96 5.78
CA LYS A 223 4.45 34.00 5.44
C LYS A 223 5.18 35.22 6.01
N GLU A 224 4.62 36.41 5.84
CA GLU A 224 5.20 37.66 6.32
C GLU A 224 5.32 37.67 7.85
N ARG A 225 4.25 37.29 8.55
CA ARG A 225 4.23 37.21 10.01
C ARG A 225 5.26 36.22 10.54
N VAL A 226 5.36 35.05 9.92
CA VAL A 226 6.35 34.02 10.32
C VAL A 226 7.78 34.53 10.13
N ARG A 227 8.07 35.24 9.04
CA ARG A 227 9.39 35.86 8.83
C ARG A 227 9.72 36.90 9.90
N GLU A 228 8.77 37.75 10.27
CA GLU A 228 8.96 38.75 11.33
C GLU A 228 9.17 38.12 12.72
N LEU A 229 8.45 37.04 13.01
CA LEU A 229 8.64 36.27 14.25
C LEU A 229 10.00 35.56 14.26
N ALA A 230 10.40 34.95 13.15
CA ALA A 230 11.69 34.28 13.01
C ALA A 230 12.86 35.25 13.20
N ALA A 231 12.78 36.46 12.62
CA ALA A 231 13.80 37.49 12.76
C ALA A 231 13.94 38.03 14.20
N ARG A 232 12.89 37.95 15.01
CA ARG A 232 12.87 38.37 16.42
C ARG A 232 13.09 37.22 17.40
N SER A 233 13.23 35.99 16.92
CA SER A 233 13.38 34.83 17.79
C SER A 233 14.70 34.90 18.56
N PRO A 234 14.73 34.53 19.86
CA PRO A 234 15.98 34.41 20.59
C PRO A 234 16.84 33.23 20.10
N TRP A 235 16.31 32.36 19.26
CA TRP A 235 16.98 31.19 18.70
C TRP A 235 17.26 31.39 17.20
N PRO A 236 18.39 30.88 16.67
CA PRO A 236 18.64 30.89 15.23
C PRO A 236 17.50 30.23 14.46
N CYS A 237 16.79 31.01 13.65
CA CYS A 237 15.59 30.57 12.95
C CYS A 237 15.71 30.80 11.44
N GLU A 238 15.42 29.77 10.65
CA GLU A 238 15.35 29.82 9.19
C GLU A 238 13.93 29.53 8.72
N VAL A 239 13.44 30.28 7.74
CA VAL A 239 12.12 30.07 7.14
C VAL A 239 12.31 29.56 5.72
N LEU A 240 11.78 28.37 5.44
CA LEU A 240 11.81 27.72 4.14
C LEU A 240 10.40 27.66 3.56
N GLU A 241 10.30 27.81 2.25
CA GLU A 241 9.03 27.69 1.51
C GLU A 241 9.12 26.57 0.48
N ASP A 242 8.02 25.84 0.31
CA ASP A 242 7.83 24.84 -0.75
C ASP A 242 8.99 23.84 -0.88
N VAL A 243 9.39 23.26 0.25
CA VAL A 243 10.51 22.32 0.31
C VAL A 243 10.22 21.05 -0.51
N GLY A 244 11.03 20.84 -1.55
CA GLY A 244 10.91 19.68 -2.45
C GLY A 244 11.24 18.33 -1.78
N ASP A 245 12.31 18.27 -0.97
CA ASP A 245 12.75 17.06 -0.26
C ASP A 245 12.49 17.16 1.25
N MET A 246 11.21 17.05 1.63
CA MET A 246 10.81 17.02 3.04
C MET A 246 11.36 15.79 3.78
N ALA A 247 11.60 14.67 3.10
CA ALA A 247 12.11 13.46 3.75
C ALA A 247 13.55 13.69 4.24
N ALA A 248 14.41 14.31 3.43
CA ALA A 248 15.77 14.68 3.85
C ALA A 248 15.75 15.70 4.99
N LEU A 249 14.94 16.77 4.88
CA LEU A 249 14.84 17.79 5.91
C LEU A 249 14.41 17.20 7.26
N LEU A 250 13.36 16.38 7.27
CA LEU A 250 12.87 15.73 8.50
C LEU A 250 13.87 14.70 9.04
N ALA A 251 14.58 13.97 8.17
CA ALA A 251 15.59 13.00 8.60
C ALA A 251 16.77 13.67 9.32
N ASP A 252 17.06 14.93 8.97
CA ASP A 252 18.11 15.75 9.55
C ASP A 252 17.69 16.57 10.77
N CYS A 253 16.40 16.62 11.07
CA CYS A 253 15.86 17.27 12.25
C CYS A 253 15.82 16.30 13.43
N ASP A 254 15.94 16.86 14.62
CA ASP A 254 15.92 16.10 15.85
C ASP A 254 14.47 16.07 16.37
N LEU A 255 13.76 17.20 16.44
CA LEU A 255 12.39 17.33 16.93
C LEU A 255 11.47 17.98 15.90
N ALA A 256 10.22 17.55 15.83
CA ALA A 256 9.20 18.23 15.03
C ALA A 256 8.05 18.78 15.88
N ILE A 257 7.53 19.93 15.48
CA ILE A 257 6.22 20.45 15.87
C ILE A 257 5.36 20.49 14.61
N GLY A 258 4.27 19.72 14.57
CA GLY A 258 3.49 19.62 13.35
C GLY A 258 2.12 18.97 13.47
N ALA A 259 1.36 19.06 12.39
CA ALA A 259 -0.01 18.57 12.31
C ALA A 259 -0.12 17.06 12.53
N ALA A 260 -1.26 16.60 13.08
CA ALA A 260 -1.53 15.19 13.38
C ALA A 260 -2.15 14.39 12.22
N GLY A 261 -2.03 14.86 10.98
CA GLY A 261 -2.47 14.15 9.78
C GLY A 261 -1.44 13.14 9.24
N VAL A 262 -1.43 12.93 7.92
CA VAL A 262 -0.48 12.00 7.25
C VAL A 262 0.98 12.34 7.55
N SER A 263 1.31 13.62 7.75
CA SER A 263 2.66 14.04 8.11
C SER A 263 3.13 13.47 9.46
N ALA A 264 2.23 13.12 10.37
CA ALA A 264 2.59 12.41 11.60
C ALA A 264 3.14 11.00 11.30
N LEU A 265 2.58 10.32 10.29
CA LEU A 265 3.06 9.01 9.84
C LEU A 265 4.41 9.11 9.10
N GLU A 266 4.63 10.20 8.34
CA GLU A 266 5.93 10.53 7.75
C GLU A 266 7.01 10.67 8.83
N ARG A 267 6.71 11.38 9.92
CA ARG A 267 7.62 11.54 11.07
C ARG A 267 7.86 10.21 11.81
N CYS A 268 6.81 9.42 12.02
CA CYS A 268 6.93 8.07 12.57
C CYS A 268 7.86 7.17 11.72
N CYS A 269 7.73 7.24 10.39
CA CYS A 269 8.60 6.51 9.46
C CYS A 269 10.08 6.89 9.60
N LEU A 270 10.39 8.11 10.03
CA LEU A 270 11.77 8.53 10.29
C LEU A 270 12.19 8.38 11.76
N GLY A 271 11.30 7.86 12.62
CA GLY A 271 11.49 7.80 14.06
C GLY A 271 11.64 9.19 14.70
N LEU A 272 11.09 10.24 14.09
CA LEU A 272 11.25 11.64 14.51
C LEU A 272 10.31 11.97 15.68
N PRO A 273 10.84 12.24 16.89
CA PRO A 273 10.04 12.75 18.00
C PRO A 273 9.19 13.95 17.59
N SER A 274 7.95 13.98 18.06
CA SER A 274 6.95 14.90 17.55
C SER A 274 6.05 15.47 18.64
N LEU A 275 5.90 16.79 18.64
CA LEU A 275 4.81 17.51 19.28
C LEU A 275 3.68 17.70 18.24
N LEU A 276 2.52 17.12 18.51
CA LEU A 276 1.39 17.10 17.60
C LEU A 276 0.42 18.24 17.86
N VAL A 277 -0.05 18.83 16.76
CA VAL A 277 -1.11 19.84 16.74
C VAL A 277 -2.32 19.26 15.98
N ILE A 278 -3.51 19.37 16.57
CA ILE A 278 -4.76 19.00 15.91
C ILE A 278 -5.25 20.20 15.10
N LEU A 279 -5.20 20.10 13.77
CA LEU A 279 -5.68 21.16 12.86
C LEU A 279 -7.09 20.90 12.34
N ALA A 280 -7.58 19.67 12.46
CA ALA A 280 -8.92 19.26 12.06
C ALA A 280 -9.43 18.13 12.95
N ASP A 281 -10.75 18.05 13.15
CA ASP A 281 -11.35 17.10 14.08
C ASP A 281 -11.06 15.63 13.73
N ASN A 282 -10.97 15.31 12.43
CA ASN A 282 -10.63 13.97 11.94
C ASN A 282 -9.20 13.53 12.31
N GLN A 283 -8.31 14.44 12.74
CA GLN A 283 -6.96 14.10 13.19
C GLN A 283 -6.91 13.65 14.67
N ARG A 284 -7.93 14.01 15.47
CA ARG A 284 -7.94 13.76 16.92
C ARG A 284 -7.80 12.28 17.31
N PRO A 285 -8.53 11.33 16.68
CA PRO A 285 -8.40 9.91 17.06
C PRO A 285 -6.99 9.36 16.78
N GLY A 286 -6.41 9.73 15.64
CA GLY A 286 -5.05 9.34 15.24
C GLY A 286 -3.99 9.92 16.19
N ALA A 287 -4.11 11.21 16.53
CA ALA A 287 -3.23 11.87 17.48
C ALA A 287 -3.23 11.16 18.86
N GLN A 288 -4.42 10.86 19.39
CA GLN A 288 -4.57 10.15 20.65
C GLN A 288 -3.97 8.74 20.60
N ALA A 289 -4.10 8.04 19.47
CA ALA A 289 -3.51 6.72 19.31
C ALA A 289 -1.98 6.76 19.31
N LEU A 290 -1.35 7.78 18.71
CA LEU A 290 0.10 7.97 18.74
C LEU A 290 0.59 8.27 20.15
N VAL A 291 -0.10 9.16 20.88
CA VAL A 291 0.23 9.50 22.28
C VAL A 291 0.13 8.27 23.19
N ARG A 292 -0.93 7.47 23.07
CA ARG A 292 -1.08 6.23 23.86
C ARG A 292 0.06 5.22 23.64
N GLN A 293 0.69 5.24 22.47
CA GLN A 293 1.83 4.38 22.15
C GLN A 293 3.18 5.02 22.49
N GLY A 294 3.19 6.23 23.05
CA GLY A 294 4.41 6.98 23.37
C GLY A 294 5.13 7.56 22.16
N ALA A 295 4.55 7.47 20.95
CA ALA A 295 5.18 7.90 19.70
C ALA A 295 5.21 9.43 19.53
N ALA A 296 4.43 10.17 20.32
CA ALA A 296 4.32 11.62 20.24
C ALA A 296 3.73 12.21 21.52
N MET A 297 3.87 13.53 21.70
CA MET A 297 3.11 14.32 22.68
C MET A 297 2.07 15.18 21.95
N LEU A 298 0.91 15.38 22.55
CA LEU A 298 -0.18 16.18 21.98
C LEU A 298 -0.25 17.55 22.67
N LEU A 299 -0.22 18.63 21.88
CA LEU A 299 -0.34 20.01 22.36
C LEU A 299 -1.78 20.55 22.34
N GLY A 300 -2.71 19.85 21.67
CA GLY A 300 -4.08 20.31 21.46
C GLY A 300 -4.26 21.09 20.15
N GLY A 301 -5.16 22.07 20.15
CA GLY A 301 -5.41 22.97 19.02
C GLY A 301 -4.44 24.16 18.95
N PRO A 302 -4.39 24.89 17.82
CA PRO A 302 -3.49 26.03 17.59
C PRO A 302 -3.49 27.07 18.71
N GLU A 303 -4.66 27.35 19.27
CA GLU A 303 -4.89 28.34 20.32
C GLU A 303 -4.09 28.08 21.60
N ASN A 304 -3.68 26.83 21.85
CA ASN A 304 -2.94 26.46 23.07
C ASN A 304 -1.41 26.47 22.86
N LEU A 305 -0.93 26.58 21.62
CA LEU A 305 0.49 26.36 21.31
C LEU A 305 1.46 27.30 22.04
N PRO A 306 1.22 28.62 22.14
CA PRO A 306 2.17 29.52 22.79
C PRO A 306 2.45 29.17 24.26
N ASP A 307 1.47 28.57 24.95
CA ASP A 307 1.54 28.24 26.36
C ASP A 307 1.88 26.76 26.61
N ALA A 308 1.44 25.85 25.73
CA ALA A 308 1.70 24.42 25.84
C ALA A 308 3.13 24.03 25.46
N ILE A 309 3.74 24.72 24.50
CA ILE A 309 5.09 24.38 24.00
C ILE A 309 6.17 24.51 25.08
N PRO A 310 6.25 25.62 25.86
CA PRO A 310 7.27 25.73 26.91
C PRO A 310 7.25 24.58 27.92
N ALA A 311 6.07 24.15 28.36
CA ALA A 311 5.91 23.01 29.26
C ALA A 311 6.31 21.69 28.59
N ALA A 312 5.84 21.45 27.36
CA ALA A 312 6.18 20.24 26.60
C ALA A 312 7.69 20.12 26.33
N MET A 313 8.37 21.25 26.08
CA MET A 313 9.83 21.26 25.91
C MET A 313 10.56 20.89 27.20
N GLN A 314 10.08 21.33 28.37
CA GLN A 314 10.66 20.94 29.65
C GLN A 314 10.54 19.43 29.89
N ASP A 315 9.37 18.85 29.61
CA ASP A 315 9.12 17.42 29.75
C ASP A 315 9.99 16.59 28.77
N LEU A 316 10.14 17.05 27.52
CA LEU A 316 10.96 16.37 26.50
C LEU A 316 12.46 16.40 26.80
N LEU A 317 12.94 17.43 27.49
CA LEU A 317 14.34 17.55 27.87
C LEU A 317 14.72 16.63 29.05
N ALA A 318 13.76 15.94 29.66
CA ALA A 318 14.04 14.92 30.65
C ALA A 318 14.85 13.75 30.04
N PRO A 319 15.82 13.16 30.78
CA PRO A 319 16.62 12.05 30.29
C PRO A 319 15.75 10.89 29.75
N ASP A 320 16.16 10.33 28.61
CA ASP A 320 15.57 9.16 27.93
C ASP A 320 14.14 9.28 27.37
N ALA A 321 13.34 10.26 27.79
CA ALA A 321 11.98 10.49 27.26
C ALA A 321 11.96 10.63 25.73
N TRP A 322 12.93 11.39 25.22
CA TRP A 322 13.19 11.57 23.79
C TRP A 322 13.45 10.26 23.02
N ARG A 323 14.35 9.42 23.55
CA ARG A 323 14.78 8.19 22.88
C ARG A 323 13.64 7.18 22.86
N ALA A 324 12.90 7.09 23.96
CA ALA A 324 11.69 6.28 24.04
C ALA A 324 10.65 6.72 22.99
N MET A 325 10.42 8.02 22.84
CA MET A 325 9.51 8.55 21.83
C MET A 325 9.97 8.23 20.40
N SER A 326 11.27 8.38 20.12
CA SER A 326 11.85 8.06 18.81
C SER A 326 11.67 6.59 18.44
N ALA A 327 11.95 5.68 19.38
CA ALA A 327 11.76 4.24 19.18
C ALA A 327 10.28 3.89 18.97
N ALA A 328 9.39 4.40 19.83
CA ALA A 328 7.95 4.19 19.69
C ALA A 328 7.42 4.70 18.35
N ALA A 329 7.84 5.90 17.92
CA ALA A 329 7.48 6.47 16.62
C ALA A 329 7.96 5.57 15.46
N ALA A 330 9.18 5.05 15.55
CA ALA A 330 9.71 4.14 14.54
C ALA A 330 8.91 2.84 14.42
N ASP A 331 8.32 2.33 15.51
CA ASP A 331 7.50 1.11 15.51
C ASP A 331 6.11 1.32 14.89
N ILE A 332 5.59 2.55 14.88
CA ILE A 332 4.28 2.88 14.29
C ILE A 332 4.27 2.66 12.77
N CYS A 333 5.31 3.13 12.07
CA CYS A 333 5.32 3.18 10.61
C CYS A 333 6.69 2.76 10.05
N ASP A 334 6.70 1.71 9.23
CA ASP A 334 7.92 1.17 8.64
C ASP A 334 8.23 1.71 7.23
N GLY A 335 7.32 2.51 6.66
CA GLY A 335 7.43 3.05 5.31
C GLY A 335 7.16 2.04 4.18
N LEU A 336 6.66 0.84 4.49
CA LEU A 336 6.36 -0.20 3.49
C LEU A 336 4.87 -0.24 3.10
N GLY A 337 4.05 0.65 3.66
CA GLY A 337 2.60 0.66 3.46
C GLY A 337 2.19 0.84 2.00
N LEU A 338 2.83 1.76 1.27
CA LEU A 338 2.59 1.97 -0.16
C LEU A 338 2.75 0.68 -0.98
N GLN A 339 3.85 -0.06 -0.75
CA GLN A 339 4.12 -1.33 -1.43
C GLN A 339 3.08 -2.41 -1.08
N ARG A 340 2.68 -2.48 0.20
CA ARG A 340 1.61 -3.40 0.62
C ARG A 340 0.30 -3.08 -0.08
N VAL A 341 -0.12 -1.82 -0.07
CA VAL A 341 -1.36 -1.37 -0.73
C VAL A 341 -1.32 -1.69 -2.22
N ARG A 342 -0.22 -1.36 -2.90
CA ARG A 342 -0.01 -1.67 -4.33
C ARG A 342 -0.23 -3.16 -4.63
N ILE A 343 0.45 -4.05 -3.90
CA ILE A 343 0.31 -5.51 -4.04
C ILE A 343 -1.13 -5.96 -3.81
N CYS A 344 -1.82 -5.36 -2.84
CA CYS A 344 -3.22 -5.67 -2.55
C CYS A 344 -4.12 -5.28 -3.73
N ILE A 345 -3.91 -4.10 -4.33
CA ILE A 345 -4.69 -3.61 -5.47
C ILE A 345 -4.44 -4.47 -6.71
N GLU A 346 -3.18 -4.82 -6.99
CA GLU A 346 -2.85 -5.74 -8.08
C GLU A 346 -3.52 -7.10 -7.89
N ASP A 347 -3.50 -7.63 -6.68
CA ASP A 347 -4.19 -8.88 -6.34
C ASP A 347 -5.69 -8.77 -6.56
N LEU A 348 -6.29 -7.65 -6.11
CA LEU A 348 -7.71 -7.38 -6.30
C LEU A 348 -8.08 -7.29 -7.79
N ALA A 349 -7.26 -6.62 -8.60
CA ALA A 349 -7.47 -6.45 -10.04
C ALA A 349 -7.36 -7.77 -10.82
N LEU A 350 -6.54 -8.71 -10.33
CA LEU A 350 -6.40 -10.04 -10.93
C LEU A 350 -7.55 -10.98 -10.57
N ARG A 351 -8.32 -10.67 -9.52
CA ARG A 351 -9.47 -11.47 -9.14
C ARG A 351 -10.62 -11.22 -10.12
N PRO A 352 -11.10 -12.26 -10.82
CA PRO A 352 -12.24 -12.10 -11.70
C PRO A 352 -13.45 -11.55 -10.92
N SER A 353 -14.21 -10.66 -11.55
CA SER A 353 -15.61 -10.46 -11.14
C SER A 353 -16.34 -11.79 -11.39
N SER A 354 -17.24 -12.18 -10.49
CA SER A 354 -17.82 -13.52 -10.24
C SER A 354 -18.23 -14.41 -11.43
N SER A 355 -18.14 -13.94 -12.67
CA SER A 355 -18.34 -14.69 -13.91
C SER A 355 -17.07 -15.31 -14.52
N HIS A 356 -15.87 -15.10 -13.96
CA HIS A 356 -14.59 -15.50 -14.58
C HIS A 356 -13.65 -16.30 -13.65
N GLU A 357 -14.18 -16.94 -12.61
CA GLU A 357 -13.37 -17.69 -11.64
C GLU A 357 -12.63 -18.86 -12.30
N ALA A 358 -11.35 -19.02 -11.95
CA ALA A 358 -10.57 -20.14 -12.43
C ALA A 358 -10.97 -21.40 -11.64
N THR A 359 -11.41 -22.44 -12.32
CA THR A 359 -11.78 -23.71 -11.72
C THR A 359 -10.61 -24.69 -11.78
N VAL A 360 -10.54 -25.57 -10.79
CA VAL A 360 -9.54 -26.64 -10.74
C VAL A 360 -10.24 -27.97 -10.83
N ARG A 361 -9.82 -28.81 -11.78
CA ARG A 361 -10.36 -30.17 -11.95
C ARG A 361 -9.26 -31.21 -12.10
N PRO A 362 -9.53 -32.48 -11.79
CA PRO A 362 -8.62 -33.57 -12.13
C PRO A 362 -8.33 -33.63 -13.63
N MET A 363 -7.09 -33.98 -13.96
CA MET A 363 -6.67 -34.32 -15.32
C MET A 363 -7.38 -35.60 -15.76
N ARG A 364 -7.88 -35.61 -17.00
CA ARG A 364 -8.58 -36.73 -17.64
C ARG A 364 -7.70 -37.32 -18.75
N PRO A 365 -8.00 -38.55 -19.22
CA PRO A 365 -7.29 -39.14 -20.36
C PRO A 365 -7.31 -38.26 -21.62
N ASP A 366 -8.40 -37.51 -21.85
CA ASP A 366 -8.53 -36.61 -23.01
C ASP A 366 -7.59 -35.39 -22.94
N ASP A 367 -7.06 -35.06 -21.76
CA ASP A 367 -6.09 -33.98 -21.59
C ASP A 367 -4.66 -34.40 -21.96
N LEU A 368 -4.38 -35.71 -22.12
CA LEU A 368 -3.03 -36.26 -22.27
C LEU A 368 -2.26 -35.65 -23.44
N ASP A 369 -2.89 -35.52 -24.60
CA ASP A 369 -2.23 -35.00 -25.80
C ASP A 369 -1.89 -33.50 -25.63
N ALA A 370 -2.78 -32.74 -24.99
CA ALA A 370 -2.56 -31.32 -24.68
C ALA A 370 -1.44 -31.14 -23.65
N VAL A 371 -1.50 -31.87 -22.55
CA VAL A 371 -0.50 -31.81 -21.46
C VAL A 371 0.87 -32.27 -21.95
N LEU A 372 0.93 -33.30 -22.80
CA LEU A 372 2.16 -33.74 -23.45
C LEU A 372 2.74 -32.65 -24.36
N SER A 373 1.89 -32.04 -25.19
CA SER A 373 2.29 -30.94 -26.07
C SER A 373 2.88 -29.78 -25.27
N TRP A 374 2.23 -29.36 -24.18
CA TRP A 374 2.73 -28.31 -23.30
C TRP A 374 4.05 -28.70 -22.64
N ARG A 375 4.17 -29.94 -22.15
CA ARG A 375 5.37 -30.46 -21.49
C ARG A 375 6.58 -30.55 -22.41
N ASN A 376 6.37 -30.87 -23.69
CA ASN A 376 7.41 -30.97 -24.71
C ASN A 376 7.76 -29.62 -25.34
N HIS A 377 6.91 -28.60 -25.19
CA HIS A 377 7.13 -27.28 -25.77
C HIS A 377 8.49 -26.69 -25.32
N PRO A 378 9.29 -26.11 -26.24
CA PRO A 378 10.65 -25.62 -25.92
C PRO A 378 10.71 -24.64 -24.73
N ASP A 379 9.73 -23.73 -24.62
CA ASP A 379 9.66 -22.77 -23.51
C ASP A 379 9.37 -23.39 -22.14
N VAL A 380 8.75 -24.57 -22.10
CA VAL A 380 8.49 -25.31 -20.86
C VAL A 380 9.64 -26.25 -20.59
N ARG A 381 9.98 -27.10 -21.56
CA ARG A 381 10.97 -28.17 -21.45
C ARG A 381 12.35 -27.67 -21.02
N ARG A 382 12.79 -26.50 -21.49
CA ARG A 382 14.10 -25.90 -21.09
C ARG A 382 14.20 -25.56 -19.59
N HIS A 383 13.07 -25.49 -18.90
CA HIS A 383 12.99 -25.15 -17.48
C HIS A 383 12.60 -26.36 -16.60
N MET A 384 12.59 -27.57 -17.17
CA MET A 384 12.27 -28.82 -16.47
C MET A 384 13.56 -29.60 -16.17
N TYR A 385 13.51 -30.48 -15.16
CA TYR A 385 14.66 -31.34 -14.83
C TYR A 385 15.01 -32.35 -15.92
N THR A 386 14.02 -32.83 -16.68
CA THR A 386 14.23 -33.68 -17.86
C THR A 386 13.88 -32.90 -19.12
N THR A 387 14.82 -32.87 -20.07
CA THR A 387 14.70 -32.05 -21.28
C THR A 387 14.57 -32.86 -22.57
N HIS A 388 14.53 -34.20 -22.50
CA HIS A 388 14.22 -35.04 -23.64
C HIS A 388 12.76 -34.88 -24.05
N GLU A 389 12.47 -35.16 -25.33
CA GLU A 389 11.08 -35.18 -25.80
C GLU A 389 10.41 -36.47 -25.35
N ILE A 390 9.33 -36.29 -24.60
CA ILE A 390 8.56 -37.39 -24.03
C ILE A 390 7.68 -37.96 -25.14
N GLY A 391 7.77 -39.26 -25.40
CA GLY A 391 6.89 -39.95 -26.33
C GLY A 391 5.50 -40.20 -25.73
N ILE A 392 4.47 -40.35 -26.56
CA ILE A 392 3.09 -40.58 -26.07
C ILE A 392 2.97 -41.86 -25.23
N ALA A 393 3.72 -42.92 -25.56
CA ALA A 393 3.75 -44.15 -24.77
C ALA A 393 4.37 -43.93 -23.37
N GLU A 394 5.46 -43.15 -23.29
CA GLU A 394 6.10 -42.76 -22.03
C GLU A 394 5.15 -41.91 -21.17
N HIS A 395 4.47 -40.94 -21.81
CA HIS A 395 3.52 -40.06 -21.13
C HIS A 395 2.29 -40.82 -20.60
N ARG A 396 1.72 -41.73 -21.39
CA ARG A 396 0.61 -42.60 -20.95
C ARG A 396 1.02 -43.45 -19.75
N ALA A 397 2.18 -44.09 -19.82
CA ALA A 397 2.68 -44.89 -18.70
C ALA A 397 2.95 -44.04 -17.44
N TRP A 398 3.41 -42.80 -17.59
CA TRP A 398 3.54 -41.84 -16.47
C TRP A 398 2.18 -41.47 -15.87
N TYR A 399 1.18 -41.20 -16.71
CA TYR A 399 -0.18 -40.87 -16.26
C TYR A 399 -0.82 -42.04 -15.52
N GLU A 400 -0.77 -43.25 -16.07
CA GLU A 400 -1.34 -44.46 -15.43
C GLU A 400 -0.72 -44.71 -14.06
N ARG A 401 0.62 -44.63 -13.95
CA ARG A 401 1.32 -44.76 -12.65
C ARG A 401 0.93 -43.65 -11.68
N SER A 402 0.81 -42.42 -12.16
CA SER A 402 0.53 -41.27 -11.29
C SER A 402 -0.93 -41.24 -10.85
N ALA A 403 -1.87 -41.60 -11.73
CA ALA A 403 -3.29 -41.68 -11.42
C ALA A 403 -3.64 -42.83 -10.45
N ALA A 404 -2.80 -43.86 -10.37
CA ALA A 404 -2.94 -44.95 -9.42
C ALA A 404 -2.36 -44.65 -8.02
N ASP A 405 -1.54 -43.58 -7.87
CA ASP A 405 -0.96 -43.19 -6.59
C ASP A 405 -1.87 -42.16 -5.90
N PRO A 406 -2.53 -42.49 -4.77
CA PRO A 406 -3.46 -41.59 -4.10
C PRO A 406 -2.80 -40.32 -3.55
N ARG A 407 -1.46 -40.28 -3.48
CA ARG A 407 -0.68 -39.11 -3.03
C ARG A 407 -0.36 -38.16 -4.16
N ARG A 408 -0.70 -38.50 -5.40
CA ARG A 408 -0.44 -37.68 -6.58
C ARG A 408 -1.74 -37.09 -7.11
N HIS A 409 -1.78 -35.77 -7.16
CA HIS A 409 -2.92 -35.01 -7.66
C HIS A 409 -2.51 -34.38 -8.98
N LEU A 410 -3.05 -34.87 -10.10
CA LEU A 410 -2.84 -34.31 -11.43
C LEU A 410 -4.03 -33.41 -11.77
N LEU A 411 -3.79 -32.11 -12.00
CA LEU A 411 -4.84 -31.11 -12.07
C LEU A 411 -4.71 -30.23 -13.33
N ILE A 412 -5.86 -29.87 -13.88
CA ILE A 412 -6.02 -28.85 -14.92
C ILE A 412 -6.71 -27.65 -14.28
N VAL A 413 -6.11 -26.48 -14.47
CA VAL A 413 -6.72 -25.20 -14.09
C VAL A 413 -7.36 -24.60 -15.33
N GLU A 414 -8.63 -24.28 -15.27
CA GLU A 414 -9.41 -23.73 -16.38
C GLU A 414 -9.97 -22.36 -16.01
N GLN A 415 -10.16 -21.50 -17.01
CA GLN A 415 -10.87 -20.24 -16.86
C GLN A 415 -11.83 -20.10 -18.05
N ALA A 416 -13.12 -19.87 -17.78
CA ALA A 416 -14.16 -19.84 -18.81
C ALA A 416 -14.15 -21.07 -19.74
N GLY A 417 -13.86 -22.26 -19.18
CA GLY A 417 -13.79 -23.52 -19.93
C GLY A 417 -12.53 -23.72 -20.78
N GLN A 418 -11.54 -22.82 -20.71
CA GLN A 418 -10.26 -22.93 -21.41
C GLN A 418 -9.13 -23.26 -20.43
N PRO A 419 -8.26 -24.25 -20.72
CA PRO A 419 -7.11 -24.56 -19.87
C PRO A 419 -6.11 -23.40 -19.77
N LEU A 420 -5.78 -23.01 -18.54
CA LEU A 420 -4.65 -22.11 -18.24
C LEU A 420 -3.33 -22.88 -18.16
N GLY A 421 -3.40 -24.16 -17.80
CA GLY A 421 -2.25 -25.06 -17.76
C GLY A 421 -2.44 -26.24 -16.80
N PHE A 422 -1.33 -26.90 -16.51
CA PHE A 422 -1.26 -28.11 -15.72
C PHE A 422 -0.52 -27.88 -14.40
N VAL A 423 -1.03 -28.47 -13.32
CA VAL A 423 -0.42 -28.47 -11.99
C VAL A 423 -0.46 -29.90 -11.44
N HIS A 424 0.58 -30.29 -10.72
CA HIS A 424 0.52 -31.48 -9.90
C HIS A 424 1.03 -31.24 -8.49
N PHE A 425 0.48 -32.00 -7.54
CA PHE A 425 0.96 -32.12 -6.17
C PHE A 425 1.36 -33.57 -5.89
N THR A 426 2.46 -33.76 -5.19
CA THR A 426 2.90 -35.06 -4.67
C THR A 426 3.04 -34.95 -3.15
N GLU A 427 2.16 -35.61 -2.42
CA GLU A 427 2.19 -35.63 -0.96
C GLU A 427 3.39 -36.42 -0.42
N ALA A 428 4.05 -35.84 0.59
CA ALA A 428 5.07 -36.51 1.38
C ALA A 428 4.43 -37.64 2.22
N ALA A 429 5.24 -38.61 2.62
CA ALA A 429 4.77 -39.77 3.40
C ALA A 429 4.20 -39.41 4.78
N THR A 430 4.57 -38.25 5.33
CA THR A 430 4.09 -37.72 6.60
C THR A 430 3.89 -36.19 6.51
N ASP A 431 2.96 -35.65 7.31
CA ASP A 431 2.83 -34.23 7.66
C ASP A 431 2.01 -33.27 6.76
N ASP A 432 1.07 -33.77 5.96
CA ASP A 432 0.19 -32.97 5.07
C ASP A 432 0.98 -31.95 4.23
N VAL A 433 2.16 -32.36 3.77
CA VAL A 433 3.06 -31.55 2.94
C VAL A 433 3.07 -32.11 1.55
N ALA A 434 2.96 -31.26 0.53
CA ALA A 434 3.15 -31.67 -0.86
C ALA A 434 4.22 -30.86 -1.58
N ASP A 435 4.96 -31.53 -2.45
CA ASP A 435 5.75 -30.87 -3.49
C ASP A 435 4.85 -30.58 -4.69
N TRP A 436 4.98 -29.39 -5.28
CA TRP A 436 4.21 -29.02 -6.46
C TRP A 436 5.09 -28.79 -7.70
N GLY A 437 4.50 -28.97 -8.87
CA GLY A 437 5.10 -28.56 -10.13
C GLY A 437 4.03 -28.21 -11.16
N PHE A 438 4.33 -27.24 -12.02
CA PHE A 438 3.33 -26.68 -12.91
C PHE A 438 3.94 -26.13 -14.20
N TYR A 439 3.10 -25.98 -15.21
CA TYR A 439 3.41 -25.21 -16.41
C TYR A 439 2.11 -24.67 -17.04
N ALA A 440 2.17 -23.41 -17.47
CA ALA A 440 1.07 -22.78 -18.19
C ALA A 440 1.05 -23.25 -19.65
N VAL A 441 -0.10 -23.06 -20.32
CA VAL A 441 -0.21 -23.28 -21.77
C VAL A 441 0.82 -22.40 -22.50
N PRO A 442 1.60 -22.95 -23.46
CA PRO A 442 2.54 -22.16 -24.25
C PRO A 442 1.87 -20.99 -24.98
N GLY A 443 2.52 -19.83 -25.01
CA GLY A 443 1.95 -18.62 -25.62
C GLY A 443 0.89 -17.90 -24.78
N ALA A 444 0.61 -18.35 -23.56
CA ALA A 444 -0.34 -17.68 -22.67
C ALA A 444 0.09 -16.23 -22.32
N PRO A 445 -0.86 -15.31 -22.15
CA PRO A 445 -0.55 -13.92 -21.83
C PRO A 445 0.14 -13.78 -20.46
N PRO A 446 0.92 -12.70 -20.25
CA PRO A 446 1.54 -12.40 -18.95
C PRO A 446 0.54 -12.46 -17.80
N GLY A 447 0.98 -12.96 -16.64
CA GLY A 447 0.14 -13.14 -15.45
C GLY A 447 -0.61 -14.47 -15.38
N THR A 448 -0.65 -15.27 -16.46
CA THR A 448 -1.33 -16.58 -16.47
C THR A 448 -0.76 -17.54 -15.42
N GLY A 449 0.57 -17.61 -15.27
CA GLY A 449 1.20 -18.46 -14.24
C GLY A 449 0.77 -18.10 -12.81
N ARG A 450 0.59 -16.81 -12.51
CA ARG A 450 0.12 -16.35 -11.19
C ARG A 450 -1.33 -16.77 -10.94
N ARG A 451 -2.22 -16.64 -11.95
CA ARG A 451 -3.62 -17.09 -11.84
C ARG A 451 -3.72 -18.60 -11.65
N LEU A 452 -2.99 -19.35 -12.47
CA LEU A 452 -2.90 -20.81 -12.38
C LEU A 452 -2.40 -21.25 -11.00
N GLY A 453 -1.33 -20.63 -10.52
CA GLY A 453 -0.76 -20.93 -9.20
C GLY A 453 -1.70 -20.58 -8.05
N ALA A 454 -2.39 -19.43 -8.11
CA ALA A 454 -3.35 -19.03 -7.08
C ALA A 454 -4.52 -20.02 -6.96
N ALA A 455 -5.17 -20.35 -8.07
CA ALA A 455 -6.29 -21.30 -8.09
C ALA A 455 -5.85 -22.70 -7.60
N ALA A 456 -4.66 -23.15 -8.01
CA ALA A 456 -4.12 -24.42 -7.55
C ALA A 456 -3.80 -24.44 -6.05
N LEU A 457 -3.34 -23.33 -5.48
CA LEU A 457 -3.08 -23.22 -4.03
C LEU A 457 -4.37 -23.15 -3.23
N ASP A 458 -5.40 -22.46 -3.74
CA ASP A 458 -6.74 -22.48 -3.14
C ASP A 458 -7.29 -23.90 -3.09
N HIS A 459 -7.12 -24.67 -4.17
CA HIS A 459 -7.46 -26.10 -4.20
C HIS A 459 -6.61 -26.92 -3.22
N ALA A 460 -5.29 -26.71 -3.18
CA ALA A 460 -4.36 -27.43 -2.31
C ALA A 460 -4.70 -27.26 -0.81
N PHE A 461 -4.94 -26.03 -0.38
CA PHE A 461 -5.21 -25.74 1.03
C PHE A 461 -6.69 -25.90 1.41
N GLY A 462 -7.61 -25.66 0.46
CA GLY A 462 -9.05 -25.73 0.69
C GLY A 462 -9.66 -27.10 0.47
N THR A 463 -9.28 -27.78 -0.62
CA THR A 463 -9.86 -29.07 -1.04
C THR A 463 -9.00 -30.25 -0.60
N LEU A 464 -7.68 -30.19 -0.79
CA LEU A 464 -6.77 -31.26 -0.38
C LEU A 464 -6.40 -31.20 1.11
N GLY A 465 -6.66 -30.05 1.77
CA GLY A 465 -6.41 -29.89 3.21
C GLY A 465 -4.92 -29.87 3.58
N LEU A 466 -4.03 -29.58 2.63
CA LEU A 466 -2.59 -29.59 2.88
C LEU A 466 -2.21 -28.55 3.94
N ARG A 467 -1.26 -28.87 4.80
CA ARG A 467 -0.68 -27.93 5.77
C ARG A 467 0.38 -27.05 5.14
N LYS A 468 1.13 -27.58 4.16
CA LYS A 468 2.25 -26.88 3.51
C LYS A 468 2.45 -27.35 2.07
N VAL A 469 2.78 -26.41 1.18
CA VAL A 469 3.24 -26.68 -0.18
C VAL A 469 4.70 -26.26 -0.31
N ARG A 470 5.51 -27.10 -0.95
CA ARG A 470 6.91 -26.86 -1.27
C ARG A 470 7.07 -26.74 -2.78
N GLY A 471 7.91 -25.79 -3.21
CA GLY A 471 8.24 -25.57 -4.60
C GLY A 471 9.74 -25.53 -4.84
N GLN A 472 10.13 -25.83 -6.07
CA GLN A 472 11.50 -25.71 -6.54
C GLN A 472 11.51 -25.01 -7.89
N ALA A 473 12.49 -24.14 -8.10
CA ALA A 473 12.73 -23.53 -9.40
C ALA A 473 14.23 -23.58 -9.72
N LEU A 474 14.58 -23.87 -10.99
CA LEU A 474 15.96 -23.74 -11.46
C LEU A 474 16.46 -22.32 -11.25
N LEU A 475 17.75 -22.15 -10.92
CA LEU A 475 18.36 -20.82 -10.76
C LEU A 475 18.17 -19.93 -12.01
N SER A 476 18.18 -20.54 -13.20
CA SER A 476 17.97 -19.85 -14.48
C SER A 476 16.52 -19.44 -14.76
N ASN A 477 15.55 -19.92 -13.98
CA ASN A 477 14.12 -19.64 -14.19
C ASN A 477 13.63 -18.52 -13.28
N GLU A 478 14.09 -17.30 -13.55
CA GLU A 478 13.72 -16.08 -12.80
C GLU A 478 12.20 -15.85 -12.78
N ARG A 479 11.50 -16.21 -13.86
CA ARG A 479 10.03 -16.09 -13.95
C ARG A 479 9.33 -16.96 -12.92
N SER A 480 9.75 -18.21 -12.76
CA SER A 480 9.19 -19.09 -11.73
C SER A 480 9.53 -18.59 -10.32
N GLN A 481 10.75 -18.10 -10.09
CA GLN A 481 11.14 -17.53 -8.79
C GLN A 481 10.30 -16.29 -8.44
N ALA A 482 10.10 -15.37 -9.39
CA ALA A 482 9.25 -14.20 -9.21
C ALA A 482 7.80 -14.59 -8.92
N MET A 483 7.29 -15.61 -9.62
CA MET A 483 5.94 -16.13 -9.39
C MET A 483 5.77 -16.71 -7.99
N HIS A 484 6.71 -17.53 -7.50
CA HIS A 484 6.66 -18.06 -6.13
C HIS A 484 6.62 -16.93 -5.09
N ARG A 485 7.46 -15.90 -5.24
CA ARG A 485 7.45 -14.72 -4.36
C ARG A 485 6.12 -13.97 -4.43
N ALA A 486 5.57 -13.78 -5.62
CA ALA A 486 4.26 -13.14 -5.82
C ALA A 486 3.11 -13.97 -5.23
N LEU A 487 3.25 -15.30 -5.16
CA LEU A 487 2.33 -16.22 -4.47
C LEU A 487 2.68 -16.40 -2.97
N GLY A 488 3.68 -15.69 -2.46
CA GLY A 488 3.93 -15.54 -1.03
C GLY A 488 4.73 -16.66 -0.43
N PHE A 489 5.34 -17.48 -1.28
CA PHE A 489 6.34 -18.42 -0.82
C PHE A 489 7.54 -17.66 -0.27
N THR A 490 8.11 -18.22 0.79
CA THR A 490 9.37 -17.79 1.38
C THR A 490 10.48 -18.73 0.94
N GLY A 491 11.71 -18.23 0.84
CA GLY A 491 12.87 -19.07 0.52
C GLY A 491 13.08 -20.11 1.63
N GLU A 492 13.30 -21.37 1.23
CA GLU A 492 13.52 -22.48 2.14
C GLU A 492 14.68 -23.35 1.65
N ALA A 493 15.38 -24.00 2.58
CA ALA A 493 16.40 -24.99 2.23
C ALA A 493 15.79 -26.14 1.42
N LEU A 494 16.52 -26.59 0.40
CA LEU A 494 16.11 -27.76 -0.37
C LEU A 494 16.17 -29.02 0.53
N PRO A 495 15.18 -29.93 0.45
CA PRO A 495 15.37 -31.28 0.97
C PRO A 495 16.55 -31.96 0.26
N GLU A 496 17.22 -32.91 0.92
CA GLU A 496 18.53 -33.49 0.56
C GLU A 496 18.84 -33.62 -0.94
N PRO A 497 20.10 -33.38 -1.37
CA PRO A 497 20.44 -33.21 -2.78
C PRO A 497 20.25 -34.50 -3.59
N GLY A 498 19.19 -34.54 -4.39
CA GLY A 498 18.90 -35.63 -5.34
C GLY A 498 19.00 -35.25 -6.82
N HIS A 499 19.22 -33.97 -7.15
CA HIS A 499 19.24 -33.49 -8.53
C HIS A 499 20.53 -32.72 -8.84
N PRO A 500 21.22 -33.01 -9.96
CA PRO A 500 22.53 -32.43 -10.31
C PRO A 500 22.45 -30.99 -10.84
N VAL A 501 21.37 -30.26 -10.57
CA VAL A 501 21.08 -28.95 -11.15
C VAL A 501 20.75 -27.94 -10.06
N ASP A 502 21.41 -26.78 -10.11
CA ASP A 502 21.21 -25.72 -9.12
C ASP A 502 19.77 -25.18 -9.14
N SER A 503 19.11 -25.23 -7.99
CA SER A 503 17.73 -24.80 -7.80
C SER A 503 17.54 -24.01 -6.50
N VAL A 504 16.41 -23.31 -6.40
CA VAL A 504 15.98 -22.55 -5.23
C VAL A 504 14.73 -23.20 -4.65
N GLY A 505 14.75 -23.44 -3.33
CA GLY A 505 13.63 -23.99 -2.59
C GLY A 505 12.67 -22.91 -2.09
N PHE A 506 11.38 -23.24 -2.09
CA PHE A 506 10.28 -22.38 -1.69
C PHE A 506 9.32 -23.13 -0.76
N GLY A 507 8.85 -22.46 0.29
CA GLY A 507 7.83 -22.99 1.20
C GLY A 507 6.66 -22.03 1.41
N LEU A 508 5.45 -22.57 1.43
CA LEU A 508 4.22 -21.84 1.75
C LEU A 508 3.29 -22.70 2.62
N THR A 509 2.87 -22.17 3.76
CA THR A 509 1.95 -22.86 4.68
C THR A 509 0.51 -22.42 4.45
N ALA A 510 -0.45 -23.28 4.81
CA ALA A 510 -1.88 -22.95 4.78
C ALA A 510 -2.22 -21.74 5.67
N ARG A 511 -1.44 -21.51 6.73
CA ARG A 511 -1.56 -20.31 7.58
C ARG A 511 -1.15 -19.06 6.81
N GLN A 512 0.04 -19.06 6.21
CA GLN A 512 0.52 -17.94 5.37
C GLN A 512 -0.41 -17.67 4.18
N TRP A 513 -1.00 -18.72 3.59
CA TRP A 513 -1.97 -18.58 2.51
C TRP A 513 -3.31 -18.00 2.96
N ARG A 514 -3.79 -18.34 4.17
CA ARG A 514 -5.03 -17.76 4.74
C ARG A 514 -4.85 -16.36 5.32
N GLU A 515 -3.67 -16.06 5.85
CA GLU A 515 -3.30 -14.74 6.38
C GLU A 515 -2.93 -13.76 5.26
N ARG A 516 -2.63 -14.26 4.05
CA ARG A 516 -2.83 -13.48 2.82
C ARG A 516 -4.31 -13.19 2.71
N ALA A 517 -4.68 -11.92 2.65
CA ALA A 517 -6.09 -11.55 2.68
C ALA A 517 -6.89 -12.39 1.66
N PRO A 518 -7.99 -13.02 2.10
CA PRO A 518 -8.61 -14.14 1.40
C PRO A 518 -9.07 -13.73 0.01
N VAL A 519 -8.86 -14.59 -0.99
CA VAL A 519 -9.78 -14.73 -2.13
C VAL A 519 -11.04 -15.36 -1.50
N SER A 520 -12.09 -14.57 -1.30
CA SER A 520 -13.33 -15.06 -0.68
C SER A 520 -14.07 -15.99 -1.65
N ARG A 521 -14.59 -17.07 -1.07
CA ARG A 521 -15.34 -18.19 -1.67
C ARG A 521 -16.66 -17.79 -2.32
#